data_AF-A0ABD2ZLP5-F1
#
_entry.id   AF-A0ABD2ZLP5-F1
#
_cell.length_a   1.000
_cell.length_b   1.000
_cell.length_c   1.000
_cell.angle_alpha   90.00
_cell.angle_beta   90.00
_cell.angle_gamma   90.00
#
_symmetry.space_group_name_H-M   'P 1'
#
loop_
_entity.id
_entity.type
_entity.pdbx_description
1 polymer ?
#
loop_
_entity_poly.entity_id
_entity_poly.type
_entity_poly.pdbx_seq_one_letter_code
_entity_poly.pdbx_strand_id
1 'polypeptide(L)'
;MEKPEIWLPPLNSHGDYSVSVVASQLKESWYNPSICDSKILIEVNVSVAYYSEKSDTDITIKGLSVDRSFLIDSCVLDSKQSSREAIAEMFGKLYIPFELNCVVWRERDLDGFFKISSGTLENVDCLVKRISKFAKCIRDDDCNAGHNVLPLNLSISKMVRVPEFEIREWNSWFDEEIKDDPDFEDEYMEAISRPRTREEVECERVLARTTFKHWRR
;
A
#
# COMPACT_ATOMS: atom_id res chain seq x y z
N MET A 1 25.56 20.29 2.99
CA MET A 1 24.46 20.82 3.83
C MET A 1 24.13 19.75 4.86
N GLU A 2 23.80 20.11 6.10
CA GLU A 2 23.21 19.13 7.03
C GLU A 2 21.79 18.84 6.56
N LYS A 3 21.41 17.55 6.49
CA LYS A 3 20.06 17.15 6.10
C LYS A 3 19.05 17.82 7.05
N PRO A 4 17.99 18.48 6.54
CA PRO A 4 16.99 19.07 7.40
C PRO A 4 16.40 17.98 8.32
N GLU A 5 16.02 18.36 9.55
CA GLU A 5 15.50 17.43 10.57
C GLU A 5 14.31 16.60 10.05
N ILE A 6 13.60 17.09 9.04
CA ILE A 6 12.57 16.36 8.30
C ILE A 6 12.80 16.56 6.80
N TRP A 7 13.44 15.57 6.17
CA TRP A 7 13.67 15.50 4.72
C TRP A 7 12.71 14.52 4.03
N LEU A 8 11.77 13.93 4.78
CA LEU A 8 10.79 12.98 4.27
C LEU A 8 9.38 13.58 4.33
N PRO A 9 8.55 13.35 3.29
CA PRO A 9 7.21 13.91 3.23
C PRO A 9 6.34 13.40 4.40
N PRO A 10 5.39 14.22 4.84
CA PRO A 10 4.60 13.94 6.03
C PRO A 10 3.69 12.74 5.80
N LEU A 11 4.00 11.61 6.44
CA LEU A 11 3.25 10.38 6.24
C LEU A 11 2.14 10.19 7.29
N ASN A 12 2.36 10.64 8.53
CA ASN A 12 1.51 10.32 9.69
C ASN A 12 1.05 11.56 10.48
N SER A 13 1.50 12.76 10.11
CA SER A 13 1.16 14.00 10.82
C SER A 13 -0.16 14.62 10.44
N HIS A 14 -0.67 14.38 9.23
CA HIS A 14 -1.97 14.90 8.80
C HIS A 14 -3.09 14.02 9.35
N GLY A 15 -4.11 14.65 9.93
CA GLY A 15 -5.28 13.95 10.48
C GLY A 15 -6.23 13.40 9.40
N ASP A 16 -6.10 13.87 8.15
CA ASP A 16 -6.90 13.44 7.02
C ASP A 16 -6.06 12.53 6.10
N TYR A 17 -6.11 11.24 6.43
CA TYR A 17 -5.56 10.19 5.59
C TYR A 17 -6.57 9.04 5.47
N SER A 18 -6.45 8.26 4.40
CA SER A 18 -7.18 7.01 4.26
C SER A 18 -6.24 5.89 3.86
N VAL A 19 -6.44 4.71 4.47
CA VAL A 19 -5.77 3.48 4.06
C VAL A 19 -6.82 2.61 3.38
N SER A 20 -6.56 2.21 2.14
CA SER A 20 -7.45 1.34 1.38
C SER A 20 -6.72 0.11 0.88
N VAL A 21 -7.42 -1.02 0.90
CA VAL A 21 -6.94 -2.25 0.27
C VAL A 21 -7.96 -2.71 -0.75
N VAL A 22 -7.51 -2.86 -2.00
CA VAL A 22 -8.30 -3.37 -3.11
C VAL A 22 -7.75 -4.72 -3.52
N ALA A 23 -8.54 -5.76 -3.35
CA ALA A 23 -8.23 -7.09 -3.87
C ALA A 23 -9.01 -7.35 -5.14
N SER A 24 -8.33 -7.80 -6.20
CA SER A 24 -8.93 -8.06 -7.50
C SER A 24 -8.42 -9.37 -8.07
N GLN A 25 -9.31 -10.17 -8.64
CA GLN A 25 -8.86 -11.27 -9.50
C GLN A 25 -8.42 -10.71 -10.86
N LEU A 26 -7.28 -11.15 -11.37
CA LEU A 26 -6.83 -10.80 -12.72
C LEU A 26 -7.30 -11.88 -13.72
N LYS A 27 -7.68 -11.46 -14.93
CA LYS A 27 -7.87 -12.41 -16.04
C LYS A 27 -6.50 -12.90 -16.46
N GLU A 28 -6.29 -14.22 -16.45
CA GLU A 28 -5.05 -14.81 -16.95
C GLU A 28 -4.80 -14.32 -18.39
N SER A 29 -3.60 -13.77 -18.61
CA SER A 29 -3.01 -13.71 -19.94
C SER A 29 -2.05 -14.89 -20.13
N TRP A 30 -2.61 -16.00 -20.62
CA TRP A 30 -1.94 -17.00 -21.46
C TRP A 30 -1.02 -17.99 -20.72
N TYR A 31 -1.57 -19.12 -20.26
CA TYR A 31 -0.79 -20.35 -20.07
C TYR A 31 -1.70 -21.61 -20.12
N ASN A 32 -1.21 -22.71 -20.71
CA ASN A 32 -1.94 -23.98 -20.89
C ASN A 32 -1.16 -25.13 -20.18
N PRO A 33 -1.83 -26.21 -19.73
CA PRO A 33 -1.47 -26.89 -18.49
C PRO A 33 -0.55 -28.10 -18.64
N SER A 34 0.21 -28.39 -17.58
CA SER A 34 0.56 -29.76 -17.17
C SER A 34 1.23 -29.78 -15.79
N ILE A 35 0.50 -29.52 -14.70
CA ILE A 35 0.90 -29.87 -13.31
C ILE A 35 -0.38 -30.00 -12.46
N CYS A 36 -0.43 -31.00 -11.57
CA CYS A 36 -1.58 -31.32 -10.71
C CYS A 36 -1.78 -30.37 -9.51
N ASP A 37 -0.90 -29.41 -9.29
CA ASP A 37 -0.94 -28.51 -8.13
C ASP A 37 -1.16 -27.07 -8.57
N SER A 38 -2.41 -26.58 -8.48
CA SER A 38 -2.71 -25.17 -8.71
C SER A 38 -1.96 -24.29 -7.69
N LYS A 39 -1.53 -23.12 -8.10
CA LYS A 39 -0.89 -22.10 -7.26
C LYS A 39 -1.66 -20.80 -7.31
N ILE A 40 -1.52 -19.97 -6.29
CA ILE A 40 -2.03 -18.60 -6.27
C ILE A 40 -0.83 -17.67 -6.41
N LEU A 41 -0.83 -16.85 -7.46
CA LEU A 41 0.11 -15.75 -7.61
C LEU A 41 -0.54 -14.49 -7.03
N ILE A 42 0.02 -13.95 -5.96
CA ILE A 42 -0.42 -12.71 -5.34
C ILE A 42 0.56 -11.61 -5.73
N GLU A 43 0.11 -10.70 -6.59
CA GLU A 43 0.80 -9.46 -6.91
C GLU A 43 0.33 -8.38 -5.94
N VAL A 44 1.26 -7.78 -5.21
CA VAL A 44 0.98 -6.76 -4.20
C VAL A 44 1.64 -5.46 -4.64
N ASN A 45 0.84 -4.40 -4.77
CA ASN A 45 1.33 -3.03 -4.89
C ASN A 45 1.11 -2.31 -3.56
N VAL A 46 2.19 -1.79 -2.95
CA VAL A 46 2.11 -0.89 -1.80
C VAL A 46 2.39 0.53 -2.29
N SER A 47 1.46 1.45 -2.06
CA SER A 47 1.61 2.83 -2.49
C SER A 47 1.25 3.87 -1.43
N VAL A 48 1.93 5.01 -1.50
CA VAL A 48 1.62 6.23 -0.75
C VAL A 48 1.47 7.34 -1.76
N ALA A 49 0.32 8.01 -1.77
CA ALA A 49 0.05 9.14 -2.63
C ALA A 49 -0.33 10.38 -1.82
N TYR A 50 0.18 11.54 -2.25
CA TYR A 50 -0.04 12.83 -1.61
C TYR A 50 -0.91 13.72 -2.49
N TYR A 51 -2.01 14.19 -1.93
CA TYR A 51 -3.00 15.02 -2.61
C TYR A 51 -3.16 16.36 -1.90
N SER A 52 -3.51 17.38 -2.68
CA SER A 52 -3.98 18.65 -2.13
C SER A 52 -5.27 18.44 -1.33
N GLU A 53 -5.42 19.18 -0.24
CA GLU A 53 -6.71 19.30 0.47
C GLU A 53 -7.84 19.85 -0.43
N LYS A 54 -7.49 20.52 -1.55
CA LYS A 54 -8.45 21.13 -2.48
C LYS A 54 -8.74 20.29 -3.73
N SER A 55 -7.99 19.22 -3.99
CA SER A 55 -8.08 18.42 -5.23
C SER A 55 -7.75 16.95 -4.99
N ASP A 56 -8.57 16.05 -5.55
CA ASP A 56 -8.45 14.60 -5.44
C ASP A 56 -7.71 13.96 -6.63
N THR A 57 -7.43 14.75 -7.67
CA THR A 57 -6.92 14.24 -8.95
C THR A 57 -5.43 14.48 -9.13
N ASP A 58 -4.88 15.47 -8.43
CA ASP A 58 -3.50 15.90 -8.62
C ASP A 58 -2.62 15.26 -7.56
N ILE A 59 -1.90 14.19 -7.94
CA ILE A 59 -0.78 13.68 -7.16
C ILE A 59 0.33 14.72 -7.26
N THR A 60 0.84 15.18 -6.13
CA THR A 60 1.73 16.36 -6.13
C THR A 60 3.11 16.12 -5.56
N ILE A 61 3.24 15.40 -4.44
CA ILE A 61 4.54 15.00 -3.89
C ILE A 61 4.89 13.60 -4.40
N LYS A 62 6.16 13.37 -4.71
CA LYS A 62 6.64 12.04 -5.12
C LYS A 62 6.30 11.01 -4.03
N GLY A 63 5.49 10.03 -4.41
CA GLY A 63 4.98 9.00 -3.52
C GLY A 63 5.85 7.74 -3.50
N LEU A 64 5.40 6.77 -2.71
CA LEU A 64 5.91 5.40 -2.78
C LEU A 64 5.04 4.60 -3.75
N SER A 65 5.66 3.76 -4.58
CA SER A 65 4.98 2.65 -5.27
C SER A 65 5.95 1.48 -5.39
N VAL A 66 5.65 0.37 -4.71
CA VAL A 66 6.49 -0.83 -4.69
C VAL A 66 5.66 -2.06 -4.99
N ASP A 67 6.09 -2.81 -5.99
CA ASP A 67 5.48 -4.08 -6.37
C ASP A 67 6.26 -5.27 -5.81
N ARG A 68 5.52 -6.28 -5.34
CA ARG A 68 6.03 -7.56 -4.87
C ARG A 68 5.09 -8.68 -5.30
N SER A 69 5.67 -9.83 -5.65
CA SER A 69 4.89 -11.00 -6.04
C SER A 69 5.19 -12.16 -5.11
N PHE A 70 4.14 -12.90 -4.74
CA PHE A 70 4.22 -14.05 -3.86
C PHE A 70 3.49 -15.22 -4.50
N LEU A 71 4.06 -16.41 -4.36
CA LEU A 71 3.47 -17.64 -4.87
C LEU A 71 3.10 -18.53 -3.69
N ILE A 72 1.83 -18.94 -3.61
CA ILE A 72 1.31 -19.78 -2.55
C ILE A 72 0.73 -21.05 -3.18
N ASP A 73 1.10 -22.23 -2.67
CA ASP A 73 0.52 -23.48 -3.13
C ASP A 73 -0.96 -23.55 -2.73
N SER A 74 -1.85 -23.94 -3.66
CA SER A 74 -3.31 -23.88 -3.43
C SER A 74 -3.79 -24.78 -2.28
N CYS A 75 -3.06 -25.85 -1.97
CA CYS A 75 -3.35 -26.75 -0.85
C CYS A 75 -3.20 -26.05 0.52
N VAL A 76 -2.37 -25.01 0.61
CA VAL A 76 -2.23 -24.19 1.82
C VAL A 76 -3.55 -23.49 2.16
N LEU A 77 -4.41 -23.25 1.17
CA LEU A 77 -5.73 -22.63 1.33
C LEU A 77 -6.81 -23.57 1.90
N ASP A 78 -6.56 -24.87 1.99
CA ASP A 78 -7.51 -25.82 2.57
C ASP A 78 -7.61 -25.68 4.10
N SER A 79 -6.47 -25.38 4.73
CA SER A 79 -6.39 -25.13 6.17
C SER A 79 -6.56 -23.64 6.47
N LYS A 80 -7.53 -23.32 7.33
CA LYS A 80 -7.73 -21.96 7.84
C LYS A 80 -6.49 -21.42 8.58
N GLN A 81 -5.72 -22.29 9.22
CA GLN A 81 -4.52 -21.87 9.94
C GLN A 81 -3.36 -21.64 8.97
N SER A 82 -3.07 -22.61 8.11
CA SER A 82 -1.95 -22.53 7.15
C SER A 82 -2.12 -21.37 6.16
N SER A 83 -3.35 -21.13 5.69
CA SER A 83 -3.66 -19.97 4.84
C SER A 83 -3.46 -18.62 5.52
N ARG A 84 -3.68 -18.53 6.83
CA ARG A 84 -3.40 -17.30 7.59
C ARG A 84 -1.92 -17.11 7.80
N GLU A 85 -1.20 -18.17 8.13
CA GLU A 85 0.25 -18.14 8.33
C GLU A 85 0.98 -17.72 7.05
N ALA A 86 0.62 -18.32 5.91
CA ALA A 86 1.24 -17.96 4.62
C ALA A 86 1.00 -16.49 4.23
N ILE A 87 -0.23 -15.99 4.43
CA ILE A 87 -0.54 -14.58 4.16
C ILE A 87 0.12 -13.65 5.19
N ALA A 88 0.19 -14.03 6.47
CA ALA A 88 0.90 -13.24 7.48
C ALA A 88 2.41 -13.17 7.20
N GLU A 89 3.02 -14.28 6.77
CA GLU A 89 4.43 -14.32 6.35
C GLU A 89 4.68 -13.41 5.14
N MET A 90 3.75 -13.40 4.17
CA MET A 90 3.78 -12.44 3.06
C MET A 90 3.82 -11.00 3.58
N PHE A 91 2.94 -10.63 4.52
CA PHE A 91 2.96 -9.29 5.12
C PHE A 91 4.27 -8.97 5.84
N GLY A 92 4.91 -9.94 6.49
CA GLY A 92 6.22 -9.77 7.11
C GLY A 92 7.35 -9.47 6.12
N LYS A 93 7.13 -9.69 4.81
CA LYS A 93 8.08 -9.42 3.73
C LYS A 93 7.72 -8.18 2.90
N LEU A 94 6.61 -7.51 3.21
CA LEU A 94 6.18 -6.30 2.51
C LEU A 94 6.84 -5.05 3.10
N TYR A 95 7.19 -4.11 2.23
CA TYR A 95 7.63 -2.76 2.62
C TYR A 95 6.39 -1.87 2.79
N ILE A 96 5.83 -1.83 4.00
CA ILE A 96 4.66 -1.00 4.33
C ILE A 96 5.10 0.09 5.32
N PRO A 97 5.27 1.36 4.88
CA PRO A 97 5.84 2.41 5.73
C PRO A 97 4.83 3.03 6.72
N PHE A 98 3.58 2.57 6.73
CA PHE A 98 2.50 3.10 7.54
C PHE A 98 1.74 2.00 8.27
N GLU A 99 1.06 2.38 9.36
CA GLU A 99 0.18 1.47 10.08
C GLU A 99 -1.05 1.09 9.23
N LEU A 100 -1.34 -0.20 9.19
CA LEU A 100 -2.58 -0.74 8.61
C LEU A 100 -3.71 -0.69 9.65
N ASN A 101 -4.10 0.53 10.01
CA ASN A 101 -5.24 0.81 10.89
C ASN A 101 -6.42 1.35 10.07
N CYS A 102 -7.65 1.11 10.54
CA CYS A 102 -8.88 1.62 9.92
C CYS A 102 -8.99 1.37 8.40
N VAL A 103 -8.56 0.20 7.93
CA VAL A 103 -8.41 -0.10 6.51
C VAL A 103 -9.77 -0.22 5.83
N VAL A 104 -9.98 0.55 4.76
CA VAL A 104 -11.13 0.41 3.87
C VAL A 104 -10.87 -0.74 2.88
N TRP A 105 -11.59 -1.85 3.05
CA TRP A 105 -11.47 -3.02 2.18
C TRP A 105 -12.42 -2.96 0.97
N ARG A 106 -11.95 -3.38 -0.21
CA ARG A 106 -12.75 -3.55 -1.44
C ARG A 106 -12.33 -4.80 -2.20
N GLU A 107 -13.30 -5.55 -2.73
CA GLU A 107 -13.10 -6.76 -3.55
C GLU A 107 -13.64 -6.55 -4.97
N ARG A 108 -12.93 -7.06 -5.97
CA ARG A 108 -13.38 -7.17 -7.38
C ARG A 108 -13.22 -8.59 -7.89
N ASP A 109 -14.27 -9.14 -8.46
CA ASP A 109 -14.21 -10.40 -9.20
C ASP A 109 -13.77 -10.19 -10.66
N LEU A 110 -13.67 -11.27 -11.44
CA LEU A 110 -13.25 -11.25 -12.86
C LEU A 110 -14.16 -10.41 -13.76
N ASP A 111 -15.43 -10.24 -13.38
CA ASP A 111 -16.39 -9.44 -14.12
C ASP A 111 -16.24 -7.94 -13.81
N GLY A 112 -15.31 -7.58 -12.91
CA GLY A 112 -15.02 -6.21 -12.53
C GLY A 112 -16.11 -5.58 -11.66
N PHE A 113 -17.12 -6.35 -11.26
CA PHE A 113 -18.13 -5.87 -10.33
C PHE A 113 -17.53 -5.79 -8.93
N PHE A 114 -17.66 -4.63 -8.30
CA PHE A 114 -17.35 -4.50 -6.89
C PHE A 114 -18.39 -5.31 -6.11
N LYS A 115 -17.99 -6.43 -5.51
CA LYS A 115 -18.69 -6.92 -4.32
C LYS A 115 -18.34 -5.94 -3.22
N ILE A 116 -19.10 -4.85 -3.10
CA ILE A 116 -18.91 -3.80 -2.08
C ILE A 116 -19.26 -4.40 -0.71
N SER A 117 -18.39 -5.26 -0.21
CA SER A 117 -18.24 -5.46 1.22
C SER A 117 -17.23 -4.42 1.69
N SER A 118 -17.67 -3.16 1.75
CA SER A 118 -16.90 -2.12 2.40
C SER A 118 -17.00 -2.35 3.90
N GLY A 119 -15.86 -2.62 4.53
CA GLY A 119 -15.74 -2.70 5.98
C GLY A 119 -14.45 -2.03 6.39
N THR A 120 -14.49 -1.37 7.54
CA THR A 120 -13.28 -0.90 8.22
C THR A 120 -12.68 -2.10 8.93
N LEU A 121 -11.45 -2.47 8.57
CA LEU A 121 -10.71 -3.50 9.28
C LEU A 121 -9.85 -2.84 10.36
N GLU A 122 -10.01 -3.31 11.58
CA GLU A 122 -9.38 -2.70 12.77
C GLU A 122 -7.88 -3.00 12.87
N ASN A 123 -7.40 -4.09 12.24
CA ASN A 123 -6.01 -4.51 12.32
C ASN A 123 -5.59 -5.45 11.17
N VAL A 124 -4.28 -5.73 11.12
CA VAL A 124 -3.64 -6.63 10.14
C VAL A 124 -4.22 -8.04 10.18
N ASP A 125 -4.54 -8.60 11.36
CA ASP A 125 -5.12 -9.94 11.46
C ASP A 125 -6.47 -10.05 10.72
N CYS A 126 -7.29 -9.01 10.79
CA CYS A 126 -8.55 -8.93 10.05
C CYS A 126 -8.29 -8.88 8.54
N LEU A 127 -7.26 -8.15 8.10
CA LEU A 127 -6.85 -8.09 6.70
C LEU A 127 -6.32 -9.43 6.18
N VAL A 128 -5.44 -10.09 6.94
CA VAL A 128 -4.93 -11.45 6.66
C VAL A 128 -6.10 -12.41 6.47
N LYS A 129 -7.05 -12.43 7.43
CA LYS A 129 -8.25 -13.28 7.35
C LYS A 129 -9.08 -13.01 6.09
N ARG A 130 -9.23 -11.75 5.69
CA ARG A 130 -10.02 -11.34 4.54
C ARG A 130 -9.36 -11.77 3.23
N ILE A 131 -8.05 -11.56 3.11
CA ILE A 131 -7.24 -11.99 1.96
C ILE A 131 -7.23 -13.51 1.84
N SER A 132 -6.99 -14.25 2.93
CA SER A 132 -7.03 -15.73 2.89
C SER A 132 -8.39 -16.24 2.42
N LYS A 133 -9.49 -15.61 2.87
CA LYS A 133 -10.84 -15.95 2.41
C LYS A 133 -11.03 -15.63 0.92
N PHE A 134 -10.58 -14.46 0.47
CA PHE A 134 -10.70 -14.05 -0.93
C PHE A 134 -9.89 -14.95 -1.87
N ALA A 135 -8.64 -15.28 -1.53
CA ALA A 135 -7.82 -16.22 -2.29
C ALA A 135 -8.47 -17.61 -2.40
N LYS A 136 -9.08 -18.09 -1.30
CA LYS A 136 -9.85 -19.33 -1.32
C LYS A 136 -11.09 -19.24 -2.23
N CYS A 137 -11.82 -18.13 -2.19
CA CYS A 137 -12.96 -17.93 -3.09
C CYS A 137 -12.54 -17.94 -4.56
N ILE A 138 -11.41 -17.33 -4.92
CA ILE A 138 -10.87 -17.39 -6.29
C ILE A 138 -10.54 -18.83 -6.67
N ARG A 139 -9.85 -19.57 -5.80
CA ARG A 139 -9.51 -20.98 -6.05
C ARG A 139 -10.74 -21.87 -6.26
N ASP A 140 -11.76 -21.68 -5.43
CA ASP A 140 -12.96 -22.52 -5.41
C ASP A 140 -14.01 -22.09 -6.46
N ASP A 141 -13.75 -21.06 -7.27
CA ASP A 141 -14.65 -20.58 -8.33
C ASP A 141 -14.56 -21.48 -9.57
N ASP A 142 -15.70 -21.93 -10.08
CA ASP A 142 -15.80 -22.84 -11.23
C ASP A 142 -15.13 -22.27 -12.49
N CYS A 143 -15.14 -20.94 -12.67
CA CYS A 143 -14.48 -20.30 -13.82
C CYS A 143 -12.95 -20.44 -13.81
N ASN A 144 -12.37 -20.80 -12.66
CA ASN A 144 -10.95 -20.99 -12.45
C ASN A 144 -10.54 -22.47 -12.46
N ALA A 145 -11.50 -23.39 -12.72
CA ALA A 145 -11.22 -24.81 -12.81
C ALA A 145 -10.24 -25.12 -13.96
N GLY A 146 -9.19 -25.89 -13.66
CA GLY A 146 -8.17 -26.30 -14.65
C GLY A 146 -7.04 -25.29 -14.87
N HIS A 147 -7.08 -24.12 -14.22
CA HIS A 147 -5.98 -23.17 -14.20
C HIS A 147 -4.89 -23.60 -13.20
N ASN A 148 -3.63 -23.48 -13.62
CA ASN A 148 -2.47 -23.86 -12.79
C ASN A 148 -1.99 -22.71 -11.90
N VAL A 149 -2.21 -21.46 -12.30
CA VAL A 149 -1.77 -20.28 -11.53
C VAL A 149 -2.91 -19.27 -11.52
N LEU A 150 -3.48 -18.99 -10.36
CA LEU A 150 -4.56 -18.02 -10.24
C LEU A 150 -3.97 -16.67 -9.82
N PRO A 151 -3.95 -15.66 -10.71
CA PRO A 151 -3.41 -14.35 -10.38
C PRO A 151 -4.41 -13.51 -9.60
N LEU A 152 -3.90 -12.90 -8.53
CA LEU A 152 -4.62 -12.07 -7.59
C LEU A 152 -3.82 -10.79 -7.38
N ASN A 153 -4.44 -9.64 -7.56
CA ASN A 153 -3.84 -8.34 -7.28
C ASN A 153 -4.32 -7.82 -5.92
N LEU A 154 -3.41 -7.36 -5.07
CA LEU A 154 -3.65 -6.60 -3.85
C LEU A 154 -3.01 -5.22 -3.96
N SER A 155 -3.82 -4.17 -4.08
CA SER A 155 -3.36 -2.79 -3.96
C SER A 155 -3.58 -2.30 -2.53
N ILE A 156 -2.49 -2.01 -1.80
CA ILE A 156 -2.47 -1.46 -0.45
C ILE A 156 -2.03 -0.01 -0.57
N SER A 157 -2.96 0.94 -0.44
CA SER A 157 -2.67 2.36 -0.66
C SER A 157 -2.97 3.20 0.58
N LYS A 158 -2.09 4.16 0.85
CA LYS A 158 -2.35 5.26 1.78
C LYS A 158 -2.43 6.56 1.00
N MET A 159 -3.54 7.26 1.15
CA MET A 159 -3.74 8.60 0.61
C MET A 159 -3.60 9.61 1.75
N VAL A 160 -2.71 10.60 1.58
CA VAL A 160 -2.47 11.66 2.56
C VAL A 160 -2.90 12.99 1.97
N ARG A 161 -3.71 13.75 2.70
CA ARG A 161 -4.06 15.13 2.35
C ARG A 161 -3.09 16.11 2.97
N VAL A 162 -2.57 16.99 2.13
CA VAL A 162 -1.54 17.96 2.51
C VAL A 162 -1.96 19.35 2.00
N PRO A 163 -1.73 20.43 2.77
CA PRO A 163 -1.94 21.79 2.29
C PRO A 163 -1.09 22.11 1.06
N GLU A 164 -1.65 22.91 0.13
CA GLU A 164 -0.96 23.27 -1.13
C GLU A 164 0.38 23.97 -0.94
N PHE A 165 0.57 24.72 0.15
CA PHE A 165 1.84 25.39 0.40
C PHE A 165 2.93 24.39 0.77
N GLU A 166 2.64 23.39 1.61
CA GLU A 166 3.60 22.33 1.99
C GLU A 166 3.98 21.50 0.77
N ILE A 167 3.01 21.19 -0.09
CA ILE A 167 3.27 20.51 -1.38
C ILE A 167 4.31 21.27 -2.21
N ARG A 168 4.16 22.60 -2.35
CA ARG A 168 5.10 23.42 -3.14
C ARG A 168 6.48 23.46 -2.51
N GLU A 169 6.55 23.58 -1.18
CA GLU A 169 7.81 23.57 -0.44
C GLU A 169 8.54 22.24 -0.61
N TRP A 170 7.82 21.12 -0.46
CA TRP A 170 8.37 19.77 -0.66
C TRP A 170 8.93 19.56 -2.06
N ASN A 171 8.16 19.93 -3.09
CA ASN A 171 8.61 19.76 -4.47
C ASN A 171 9.80 20.67 -4.78
N SER A 172 9.79 21.92 -4.31
CA SER A 172 10.93 22.83 -4.50
C SER A 172 12.21 22.27 -3.88
N TRP A 173 12.12 21.77 -2.65
CA TRP A 173 13.27 21.17 -1.96
C TRP A 173 13.74 19.88 -2.65
N PHE A 174 12.83 18.98 -3.02
CA PHE A 174 13.17 17.75 -3.73
C PHE A 174 13.87 18.01 -5.07
N ASP A 175 13.41 19.02 -5.82
CA ASP A 175 14.00 19.46 -7.08
C ASP A 175 15.37 20.16 -6.90
N GLU A 176 15.68 20.67 -5.70
CA GLU A 176 16.99 21.21 -5.36
C GLU A 176 17.97 20.07 -5.03
N GLU A 177 17.57 19.12 -4.18
CA GLU A 177 18.42 17.99 -3.80
C GLU A 177 18.78 17.10 -4.99
N ILE A 178 17.83 16.79 -5.89
CA ILE A 178 18.12 16.00 -7.10
C ILE A 178 19.17 16.68 -8.01
N LYS A 179 19.21 18.02 -8.04
CA LYS A 179 20.20 18.73 -8.86
C LYS A 179 21.60 18.64 -8.27
N ASP A 180 21.69 18.60 -6.96
CA ASP A 180 22.95 18.64 -6.22
C ASP A 180 23.51 17.24 -5.92
N ASP A 181 22.66 16.23 -5.83
CA ASP A 181 23.02 14.84 -5.53
C ASP A 181 22.31 13.84 -6.47
N PRO A 182 23.05 13.20 -7.41
CA PRO A 182 22.51 12.19 -8.32
C PRO A 182 21.95 10.93 -7.65
N ASP A 183 22.41 10.59 -6.44
CA ASP A 183 21.99 9.38 -5.72
C ASP A 183 20.81 9.65 -4.76
N PHE A 184 20.41 10.91 -4.61
CA PHE A 184 19.38 11.33 -3.67
C PHE A 184 18.02 10.68 -3.93
N GLU A 185 17.64 10.46 -5.20
CA GLU A 185 16.37 9.82 -5.51
C GLU A 185 16.29 8.39 -4.96
N ASP A 186 17.37 7.62 -5.08
CA ASP A 186 17.43 6.25 -4.56
C ASP A 186 17.41 6.25 -3.03
N GLU A 187 18.15 7.16 -2.39
CA GLU A 187 18.11 7.33 -0.94
C GLU A 187 16.71 7.72 -0.44
N TYR A 188 16.06 8.64 -1.15
CA TYR A 188 14.69 9.06 -0.89
C TYR A 188 13.73 7.89 -0.97
N MET A 189 13.77 7.13 -2.06
CA MET A 189 12.91 5.96 -2.26
C MET A 189 13.12 4.90 -1.18
N GLU A 190 14.37 4.65 -0.79
CA GLU A 190 14.69 3.74 0.32
C GLU A 190 14.08 4.26 1.64
N ALA A 191 14.26 5.54 1.95
CA ALA A 191 13.80 6.13 3.20
C ALA A 191 12.27 6.27 3.31
N ILE A 192 11.55 6.51 2.20
CA ILE A 192 10.07 6.51 2.22
C ILE A 192 9.48 5.10 2.23
N SER A 193 10.26 4.06 1.91
CA SER A 193 9.81 2.66 1.92
C SER A 193 9.77 2.03 3.31
N ARG A 194 10.56 2.56 4.26
CA ARG A 194 10.62 2.04 5.64
C ARG A 194 9.57 2.69 6.55
N PRO A 195 9.08 1.97 7.57
CA PRO A 195 8.28 2.57 8.63
C PRO A 195 8.99 3.75 9.27
N ARG A 196 8.24 4.80 9.58
CA ARG A 196 8.75 5.93 10.37
C ARG A 196 9.11 5.47 11.78
N THR A 197 10.26 5.91 12.26
CA THR A 197 10.67 5.81 13.66
C THR A 197 9.78 6.68 14.54
N ARG A 198 9.80 6.45 15.86
CA ARG A 198 9.00 7.23 16.81
C ARG A 198 9.39 8.71 16.78
N GLU A 199 10.69 8.97 16.64
CA GLU A 199 11.27 10.31 16.53
C GLU A 199 10.77 11.01 15.27
N GLU A 200 10.84 10.34 14.10
CA GLU A 200 10.32 10.88 12.83
C GLU A 200 8.83 11.22 12.93
N VAL A 201 8.01 10.35 13.55
CA VAL A 201 6.58 10.62 13.76
C VAL A 201 6.34 11.82 14.67
N GLU A 202 7.12 11.98 15.75
CA GLU A 202 6.98 13.12 16.66
C GLU A 202 7.40 14.43 15.98
N CYS A 203 8.49 14.40 15.20
CA CYS A 203 8.94 15.50 14.36
C CYS A 203 7.85 15.93 13.36
N GLU A 204 7.27 14.98 12.62
CA GLU A 204 6.14 15.22 11.71
C GLU A 204 4.97 15.93 12.45
N ARG A 205 4.61 15.45 13.65
CA ARG A 205 3.51 16.02 14.46
C ARG A 205 3.79 17.41 15.00
N VAL A 206 5.02 17.69 15.43
CA VAL A 206 5.42 19.01 15.93
C VAL A 206 5.34 20.03 14.80
N LEU A 207 5.85 19.72 13.60
CA LEU A 207 5.73 20.63 12.47
C LEU A 207 4.28 20.88 12.08
N ALA A 208 3.47 19.84 11.94
CA ALA A 208 2.04 20.01 11.66
C ALA A 208 1.30 20.85 12.70
N ARG A 209 1.85 21.07 13.90
CA ARG A 209 1.30 22.00 14.92
C ARG A 209 1.94 23.39 14.90
N THR A 210 3.19 23.49 14.46
CA THR A 210 4.00 24.72 14.53
C THR A 210 3.80 25.58 13.29
N THR A 211 3.60 24.96 12.12
CA THR A 211 3.17 25.64 10.88
C THR A 211 1.82 26.34 11.06
N PHE A 212 0.95 25.87 11.98
CA PHE A 212 -0.32 26.54 12.33
C PHE A 212 -0.17 27.78 13.24
N LYS A 213 0.97 28.00 13.90
CA LYS A 213 1.14 29.11 14.86
C LYS A 213 1.81 30.36 14.28
N HIS A 214 2.53 30.25 13.16
CA HIS A 214 3.24 31.41 12.59
C HIS A 214 2.44 32.24 11.58
N TRP A 215 1.18 31.88 11.28
CA TRP A 215 0.39 32.52 10.23
C TRP A 215 -1.00 33.03 10.66
N ARG A 216 -1.22 33.20 11.98
CA ARG A 216 -2.32 34.05 12.52
C ARG A 216 -1.80 35.38 13.06
N ARG A 217 -1.03 36.11 12.25
CA ARG A 217 -0.82 37.55 12.44
C ARG A 217 -0.87 38.25 11.10
#